data_AF-A0A523D6P5-F1
#
_entry.id   AF-A0A523D6P5-F1
#
_cell.length_a   1.000
_cell.length_b   1.000
_cell.length_c   1.000
_cell.angle_alpha   90.00
_cell.angle_beta   90.00
_cell.angle_gamma   90.00
#
_symmetry.space_group_name_H-M   'P 1'
#
loop_
_entity.id
_entity.type
_entity.pdbx_description
1 polymer ?
#
loop_
_entity_poly.entity_id
_entity_poly.type
_entity_poly.pdbx_seq_one_letter_code
_entity_poly.pdbx_strand_id
1 'polypeptide(L)'
;MTDRKAVIYGSDHGVTPDEKDDQLLAQRVEHWERFKGPRVGDYIEFADGVTHRFSHDHGKEWGIQTSPIGGSFYMTVGGYMSYSGGLEPCLKHNLIYEIGEQRMGGVWFFHHDHARASNAVKANIPCRVFKTSANSDHWKPTAAQNANQQLDVPELVEGLEASGLKVEVIDEHTDFSKLLGQREVD
;
A
#
# COMPACT_ATOMS: atom_id res chain seq x y z
N MET A 1 19.46 6.87 5.89
CA MET A 1 18.52 5.78 5.56
C MET A 1 19.23 4.85 4.61
N THR A 2 19.40 3.58 4.97
CA THR A 2 20.04 2.59 4.08
C THR A 2 19.11 2.34 2.90
N ASP A 3 19.58 2.62 1.69
CA ASP A 3 18.88 2.32 0.45
C ASP A 3 18.61 0.80 0.41
N ARG A 4 17.35 0.40 0.61
CA ARG A 4 16.97 -1.02 0.60
C ARG A 4 16.80 -1.41 -0.85
N LYS A 5 17.56 -2.39 -1.31
CA LYS A 5 17.51 -2.86 -2.70
C LYS A 5 16.82 -4.21 -2.78
N ALA A 6 16.14 -4.43 -3.89
CA ALA A 6 15.59 -5.74 -4.23
C ALA A 6 16.71 -6.77 -4.33
N VAL A 7 16.47 -7.98 -3.81
CA VAL A 7 17.49 -9.03 -3.73
C VAL A 7 16.86 -10.42 -3.80
N ILE A 8 17.41 -11.29 -4.66
CA ILE A 8 17.10 -12.72 -4.68
C ILE A 8 17.75 -13.38 -3.47
N TYR A 9 16.99 -14.20 -2.74
CA TYR A 9 17.49 -14.91 -1.55
C TYR A 9 17.32 -16.43 -1.61
N GLY A 10 16.62 -16.95 -2.63
CA GLY A 10 16.43 -18.39 -2.76
C GLY A 10 15.59 -18.76 -3.97
N SER A 11 15.30 -20.05 -4.07
CA SER A 11 14.57 -20.64 -5.19
C SER A 11 13.92 -21.95 -4.75
N ASP A 12 13.19 -22.58 -5.68
CA ASP A 12 12.78 -23.97 -5.54
C ASP A 12 13.93 -24.95 -5.81
N HIS A 13 13.74 -26.20 -5.39
CA HIS A 13 14.72 -27.25 -5.59
C HIS A 13 15.03 -27.47 -7.07
N GLY A 14 16.31 -27.54 -7.42
CA GLY A 14 16.77 -27.71 -8.81
C GLY A 14 16.78 -26.43 -9.65
N VAL A 15 16.38 -25.29 -9.08
CA VAL A 15 16.53 -23.97 -9.70
C VAL A 15 17.76 -23.28 -9.11
N THR A 16 18.66 -22.83 -9.98
CA THR A 16 19.78 -21.95 -9.60
C THR A 16 19.52 -20.59 -10.24
N PRO A 17 19.16 -19.56 -9.45
CA PRO A 17 19.00 -18.21 -9.98
C PRO A 17 20.29 -17.72 -10.65
N ASP A 18 20.14 -16.99 -11.74
CA ASP A 18 21.26 -16.41 -12.48
C ASP A 18 21.01 -14.93 -12.83
N GLU A 19 21.93 -14.34 -13.58
CA GLU A 19 21.88 -12.93 -13.98
C GLU A 19 20.57 -12.58 -14.70
N LYS A 20 19.96 -13.52 -15.42
CA LYS A 20 18.68 -13.27 -16.09
C LYS A 20 17.56 -13.08 -15.07
N ASP A 21 17.57 -13.80 -13.96
CA ASP A 21 16.59 -13.61 -12.90
C ASP A 21 16.79 -12.28 -12.16
N ASP A 22 18.04 -11.85 -11.96
CA ASP A 22 18.34 -10.52 -11.41
C ASP A 22 17.79 -9.41 -12.30
N GLN A 23 17.98 -9.53 -13.63
CA GLN A 23 17.42 -8.60 -14.62
C GLN A 23 15.89 -8.60 -14.60
N LEU A 24 15.26 -9.79 -14.51
CA LEU A 24 13.81 -9.90 -14.38
C LEU A 24 13.31 -9.22 -13.11
N LEU A 25 13.95 -9.45 -11.96
CA LEU A 25 13.60 -8.82 -10.70
C LEU A 25 13.67 -7.29 -10.81
N ALA A 26 14.78 -6.76 -11.34
CA ALA A 26 14.97 -5.33 -11.52
C ALA A 26 13.87 -4.70 -12.41
N GLN A 27 13.58 -5.30 -13.56
CA GLN A 27 12.54 -4.83 -14.48
C GLN A 27 11.15 -4.85 -13.83
N ARG A 28 10.83 -5.91 -13.09
CA ARG A 28 9.53 -6.05 -12.41
C ARG A 28 9.37 -5.05 -11.29
N VAL A 29 10.42 -4.79 -10.50
CA VAL A 29 10.43 -3.75 -9.47
C VAL A 29 10.22 -2.38 -10.10
N GLU A 30 10.93 -2.06 -11.18
CA GLU A 30 10.74 -0.80 -11.91
C GLU A 30 9.29 -0.66 -12.40
N HIS A 31 8.70 -1.71 -12.96
CA HIS A 31 7.30 -1.70 -13.38
C HIS A 31 6.34 -1.48 -12.20
N TRP A 32 6.58 -2.16 -11.08
CA TRP A 32 5.75 -2.05 -9.89
C TRP A 32 5.83 -0.68 -9.22
N GLU A 33 6.99 -0.02 -9.27
CA GLU A 33 7.21 1.35 -8.77
C GLU A 33 6.48 2.43 -9.56
N ARG A 34 6.07 2.16 -10.80
CA ARG A 34 5.28 3.12 -11.61
C ARG A 34 3.86 3.33 -11.09
N PHE A 35 3.32 2.41 -10.28
CA PHE A 35 1.96 2.51 -9.75
C PHE A 35 1.90 3.41 -8.51
N LYS A 36 1.06 4.46 -8.60
CA LYS A 36 0.79 5.39 -7.50
C LYS A 36 -0.24 4.81 -6.53
N GLY A 37 -0.20 5.28 -5.28
CA GLY A 37 -1.12 4.84 -4.22
C GLY A 37 -0.87 3.40 -3.76
N PRO A 38 -1.66 2.87 -2.81
CA PRO A 38 -1.49 1.52 -2.27
C PRO A 38 -1.46 0.44 -3.36
N ARG A 39 -0.57 -0.55 -3.25
CA ARG A 39 -0.47 -1.68 -4.19
C ARG A 39 -0.52 -3.01 -3.44
N VAL A 40 -0.96 -4.06 -4.11
CA VAL A 40 -0.78 -5.43 -3.63
C VAL A 40 0.70 -5.68 -3.32
N GLY A 41 0.97 -6.18 -2.12
CA GLY A 41 2.31 -6.39 -1.57
C GLY A 41 2.84 -5.27 -0.67
N ASP A 42 2.31 -4.04 -0.75
CA ASP A 42 2.66 -2.98 0.21
C ASP A 42 2.12 -3.32 1.63
N TYR A 43 2.71 -2.72 2.66
CA TYR A 43 2.35 -2.92 4.07
C TYR A 43 1.31 -1.90 4.53
N ILE A 44 0.47 -2.30 5.49
CA ILE A 44 -0.49 -1.43 6.17
C ILE A 44 -0.41 -1.67 7.69
N GLU A 45 -0.28 -0.60 8.45
CA GLU A 45 -0.40 -0.62 9.92
C GLU A 45 -1.78 -0.11 10.33
N PHE A 46 -2.45 -0.90 11.16
CA PHE A 46 -3.73 -0.57 11.78
C PHE A 46 -3.53 0.19 13.09
N ALA A 47 -4.60 0.84 13.56
CA ALA A 47 -4.58 1.68 14.76
C ALA A 47 -4.34 0.91 16.06
N ASP A 48 -4.65 -0.39 16.08
CA ASP A 48 -4.36 -1.34 17.16
C ASP A 48 -2.93 -1.91 17.11
N GLY A 49 -2.10 -1.45 16.18
CA GLY A 49 -0.70 -1.86 16.03
C GLY A 49 -0.49 -3.12 15.19
N VAL A 50 -1.56 -3.72 14.66
CA VAL A 50 -1.45 -4.88 13.77
C VAL A 50 -0.90 -4.45 12.40
N THR A 51 -0.01 -5.27 11.83
CA THR A 51 0.56 -5.03 10.50
C THR A 51 0.10 -6.12 9.54
N HIS A 52 -0.50 -5.71 8.42
CA HIS A 52 -0.87 -6.59 7.30
C HIS A 52 -0.10 -6.19 6.04
N ARG A 53 -0.31 -6.98 4.98
CA ARG A 53 -0.01 -6.58 3.59
C ARG A 53 -1.29 -6.48 2.78
N PHE A 54 -1.32 -5.61 1.78
CA PHE A 54 -2.40 -5.58 0.80
C PHE A 54 -2.35 -6.82 -0.08
N SER A 55 -3.47 -7.53 -0.19
CA SER A 55 -3.58 -8.85 -0.81
C SER A 55 -4.34 -8.81 -2.14
N HIS A 56 -5.35 -7.95 -2.28
CA HIS A 56 -6.11 -7.81 -3.51
C HIS A 56 -6.76 -6.44 -3.61
N ASP A 57 -6.66 -5.77 -4.76
CA ASP A 57 -7.31 -4.49 -5.00
C ASP A 57 -8.55 -4.68 -5.90
N HIS A 58 -9.74 -4.39 -5.35
CA HIS A 58 -11.02 -4.44 -6.07
C HIS A 58 -11.40 -3.07 -6.66
N GLY A 59 -10.47 -2.11 -6.67
CA GLY A 59 -10.68 -0.77 -7.17
C GLY A 59 -11.40 0.15 -6.18
N LYS A 60 -11.75 1.35 -6.66
CA LYS A 60 -12.29 2.42 -5.82
C LYS A 60 -13.62 2.09 -5.14
N GLU A 61 -14.49 1.35 -5.83
CA GLU A 61 -15.83 1.01 -5.35
C GLU A 61 -15.77 0.11 -4.11
N TRP A 62 -14.93 -0.91 -4.14
CA TRP A 62 -14.89 -1.95 -3.12
C TRP A 62 -13.77 -1.72 -2.11
N GLY A 63 -12.62 -1.23 -2.56
CA GLY A 63 -11.43 -1.05 -1.75
C GLY A 63 -10.39 -2.16 -1.95
N ILE A 64 -9.42 -2.18 -1.06
CA ILE A 64 -8.28 -3.09 -1.11
C ILE A 64 -8.31 -4.03 0.10
N GLN A 65 -8.24 -5.34 -0.16
CA GLN A 65 -8.15 -6.37 0.88
C GLN A 65 -6.75 -6.40 1.48
N THR A 66 -6.73 -6.83 2.74
CA THR A 66 -5.48 -7.07 3.46
C THR A 66 -5.36 -8.53 3.85
N SER A 67 -4.23 -8.90 4.42
CA SER A 67 -4.01 -10.23 4.99
C SER A 67 -2.93 -10.14 6.07
N PRO A 68 -3.04 -10.93 7.17
CA PRO A 68 -1.95 -11.08 8.12
C PRO A 68 -0.63 -11.42 7.44
N ILE A 69 0.49 -11.12 8.10
CA ILE A 69 1.80 -11.46 7.56
C ILE A 69 1.89 -12.96 7.28
N GLY A 70 2.03 -13.30 6.00
CA GLY A 70 1.98 -14.67 5.51
C GLY A 70 1.58 -14.75 4.04
N GLY A 71 1.20 -15.95 3.61
CA GLY A 71 0.83 -16.24 2.23
C GLY A 71 1.98 -16.09 1.24
N SER A 72 1.63 -15.97 -0.04
CA SER A 72 2.59 -15.94 -1.14
C SER A 72 2.25 -14.86 -2.15
N PHE A 73 3.24 -14.07 -2.55
CA PHE A 73 3.08 -12.95 -3.49
C PHE A 73 3.84 -13.25 -4.77
N TYR A 74 3.12 -13.63 -5.82
CA TYR A 74 3.67 -13.78 -7.15
C TYR A 74 3.76 -12.42 -7.83
N MET A 75 4.97 -12.01 -8.21
CA MET A 75 5.16 -10.82 -9.04
C MET A 75 4.90 -11.18 -10.50
N THR A 76 4.22 -10.33 -11.26
CA THR A 76 3.96 -10.55 -12.68
C THR A 76 4.94 -9.77 -13.55
N VAL A 77 5.05 -10.12 -14.84
CA VAL A 77 5.86 -9.38 -15.83
C VAL A 77 5.40 -7.92 -15.94
N GLY A 78 4.09 -7.66 -15.77
CA GLY A 78 3.50 -6.33 -15.82
C GLY A 78 3.76 -5.47 -14.59
N GLY A 79 4.51 -5.95 -13.59
CA GLY A 79 4.76 -5.21 -12.35
C GLY A 79 3.57 -5.16 -11.41
N TYR A 80 2.64 -6.12 -11.50
CA TYR A 80 1.59 -6.32 -10.50
C TYR A 80 1.96 -7.49 -9.58
N MET A 81 1.26 -7.62 -8.45
CA MET A 81 1.37 -8.80 -7.60
C MET A 81 0.04 -9.54 -7.52
N SER A 82 0.13 -10.87 -7.50
CA SER A 82 -0.98 -11.77 -7.20
C SER A 82 -0.68 -12.47 -5.89
N TYR A 83 -1.61 -12.37 -4.95
CA TYR A 83 -1.50 -12.99 -3.64
C TYR A 83 -2.25 -14.33 -3.58
N SER A 84 -1.67 -15.31 -2.88
CA SER A 84 -2.31 -16.57 -2.52
C SER A 84 -2.24 -16.77 -1.00
N GLY A 85 -3.41 -16.90 -0.38
CA GLY A 85 -3.57 -17.09 1.06
C GLY A 85 -4.96 -16.67 1.55
N GLY A 86 -5.12 -16.57 2.86
CA GLY A 86 -6.34 -16.04 3.48
C GLY A 86 -6.48 -14.53 3.25
N LEU A 87 -7.72 -14.07 3.06
CA LEU A 87 -8.06 -12.68 2.79
C LEU A 87 -8.90 -12.11 3.93
N GLU A 88 -8.60 -10.87 4.31
CA GLU A 88 -9.38 -10.08 5.25
C GLU A 88 -10.34 -9.13 4.50
N PRO A 89 -11.29 -8.49 5.21
CA PRO A 89 -12.16 -7.48 4.63
C PRO A 89 -11.42 -6.34 3.91
N CYS A 90 -12.10 -5.72 2.93
CA CYS A 90 -11.57 -4.57 2.21
C CYS A 90 -11.51 -3.32 3.09
N LEU A 91 -10.41 -2.56 2.96
CA LEU A 91 -10.29 -1.17 3.39
C LEU A 91 -10.59 -0.24 2.23
N LYS A 92 -11.31 0.86 2.49
CA LYS A 92 -11.50 1.91 1.48
C LYS A 92 -10.22 2.71 1.31
N HIS A 93 -9.90 3.07 0.06
CA HIS A 93 -8.68 3.79 -0.29
C HIS A 93 -8.54 5.14 0.40
N ASN A 94 -9.65 5.85 0.66
CA ASN A 94 -9.65 7.14 1.36
C ASN A 94 -9.31 7.05 2.85
N LEU A 95 -9.15 5.85 3.40
CA LEU A 95 -8.77 5.61 4.80
C LEU A 95 -7.29 5.21 4.94
N ILE A 96 -6.55 5.22 3.82
CA ILE A 96 -5.19 4.71 3.73
C ILE A 96 -4.29 5.89 3.34
N TYR A 97 -3.20 6.09 4.09
CA TYR A 97 -2.23 7.14 3.80
C TYR A 97 -0.80 6.61 3.93
N GLU A 98 0.07 7.04 3.02
CA GLU A 98 1.48 6.64 3.00
C GLU A 98 2.26 7.39 4.08
N ILE A 99 3.24 6.73 4.71
CA ILE A 99 4.05 7.34 5.78
C ILE A 99 5.53 7.55 5.40
N GLY A 100 5.88 7.33 4.14
CA GLY A 100 7.25 7.48 3.64
C GLY A 100 8.23 6.41 4.13
N GLU A 101 7.76 5.41 4.87
CA GLU A 101 8.56 4.25 5.28
C GLU A 101 8.49 3.15 4.22
N GLN A 102 9.54 2.33 4.19
CA GLN A 102 9.56 1.08 3.45
C GLN A 102 9.84 -0.09 4.40
N ARG A 103 9.52 -1.32 3.98
CA ARG A 103 9.83 -2.62 4.61
C ARG A 103 10.11 -3.65 3.52
N MET A 104 11.06 -4.57 3.76
CA MET A 104 11.33 -5.63 2.79
C MET A 104 10.18 -6.64 2.78
N GLY A 105 9.52 -6.80 1.64
CA GLY A 105 8.45 -7.76 1.43
C GLY A 105 8.90 -8.91 0.55
N GLY A 106 8.62 -10.14 0.99
CA GLY A 106 8.88 -11.35 0.22
C GLY A 106 7.96 -11.45 -1.01
N VAL A 107 8.55 -11.82 -2.13
CA VAL A 107 7.88 -12.08 -3.42
C VAL A 107 8.53 -13.29 -4.09
N TRP A 108 7.87 -13.83 -5.10
CA TRP A 108 8.48 -14.79 -6.00
C TRP A 108 8.04 -14.58 -7.45
N PHE A 109 8.82 -15.12 -8.37
CA PHE A 109 8.51 -15.16 -9.80
C PHE A 109 9.07 -16.43 -10.44
N PHE A 110 8.69 -16.73 -11.68
CA PHE A 110 9.22 -17.90 -12.37
C PHE A 110 10.65 -17.66 -12.86
N HIS A 111 11.54 -18.61 -12.58
CA HIS A 111 12.87 -18.64 -13.16
C HIS A 111 12.78 -18.53 -14.69
N HIS A 112 13.53 -17.58 -15.25
CA HIS A 112 13.58 -17.28 -16.69
C HIS A 112 12.21 -16.97 -17.33
N ASP A 113 11.22 -16.52 -16.55
CA ASP A 113 9.83 -16.28 -16.98
C ASP A 113 9.11 -17.52 -17.53
N HIS A 114 9.57 -18.71 -17.14
CA HIS A 114 8.97 -19.97 -17.59
C HIS A 114 8.02 -20.56 -16.55
N ALA A 115 6.71 -20.43 -16.80
CA ALA A 115 5.69 -20.97 -15.91
C ALA A 115 5.68 -22.51 -15.91
N ARG A 116 6.20 -23.10 -14.83
CA ARG A 116 6.16 -24.55 -14.56
C ARG A 116 6.17 -24.82 -13.05
N ALA A 117 5.79 -26.02 -12.64
CA ALA A 117 5.87 -26.43 -11.24
C ALA A 117 7.32 -26.44 -10.73
N SER A 118 7.50 -26.09 -9.45
CA SER A 118 8.81 -26.06 -8.76
C SER A 118 9.87 -25.21 -9.48
N ASN A 119 9.46 -24.03 -9.97
CA ASN A 119 10.32 -23.13 -10.74
C ASN A 119 10.33 -21.70 -10.20
N ALA A 120 10.09 -21.52 -8.91
CA ALA A 120 10.10 -20.20 -8.30
C ALA A 120 11.53 -19.72 -8.01
N VAL A 121 11.75 -18.43 -8.26
CA VAL A 121 12.82 -17.61 -7.71
C VAL A 121 12.19 -16.72 -6.63
N LYS A 122 12.81 -16.67 -5.46
CA LYS A 122 12.32 -15.95 -4.27
C LYS A 122 13.18 -14.73 -4.02
N ALA A 123 12.54 -13.59 -3.85
CA ALA A 123 13.21 -12.31 -3.66
C ALA A 123 12.53 -11.48 -2.56
N ASN A 124 13.28 -10.54 -2.00
CA ASN A 124 12.74 -9.48 -1.16
C ASN A 124 12.81 -8.18 -1.95
N ILE A 125 11.74 -7.38 -1.92
CA ILE A 125 11.72 -6.04 -2.53
C ILE A 125 11.33 -4.98 -1.50
N PRO A 126 11.74 -3.71 -1.67
CA PRO A 126 11.30 -2.62 -0.80
C PRO A 126 9.82 -2.35 -1.05
N CYS A 127 8.98 -2.58 -0.04
CA CYS A 127 7.56 -2.28 -0.09
C CYS A 127 7.24 -1.05 0.76
N ARG A 128 6.35 -0.19 0.28
CA ARG A 128 5.93 1.00 1.02
C ARG A 128 5.07 0.59 2.21
N VAL A 129 5.12 1.41 3.25
CA VAL A 129 4.27 1.26 4.43
C VAL A 129 3.21 2.34 4.40
N PHE A 130 1.99 1.92 4.64
CA PHE A 130 0.81 2.77 4.79
C PHE A 130 0.26 2.64 6.20
N LYS A 131 -0.58 3.59 6.60
CA LYS A 131 -1.35 3.55 7.84
C LYS A 131 -2.83 3.74 7.57
N THR A 132 -3.64 3.24 8.50
CA THR A 132 -5.08 3.51 8.58
C THR A 132 -5.48 3.78 10.02
N SER A 133 -6.56 4.53 10.23
CA SER A 133 -7.18 4.72 11.55
C SER A 133 -8.15 3.60 11.95
N ALA A 134 -8.37 2.62 11.06
CA ALA A 134 -9.14 1.42 11.36
C ALA A 134 -8.35 0.46 12.29
N ASN A 135 -9.07 -0.35 13.06
CA ASN A 135 -8.54 -1.54 13.76
C ASN A 135 -8.58 -2.76 12.82
N SER A 136 -7.70 -3.74 13.02
CA SER A 136 -7.57 -4.93 12.16
C SER A 136 -8.75 -5.87 12.26
N ASP A 137 -9.29 -6.05 13.47
CA ASP A 137 -10.14 -7.21 13.74
C ASP A 137 -11.53 -7.06 13.16
N HIS A 138 -12.04 -5.83 13.01
CA HIS A 138 -13.38 -5.57 12.49
C HIS A 138 -13.45 -4.18 11.83
N TRP A 139 -13.01 -4.05 10.58
CA TRP A 139 -13.47 -2.91 9.79
C TRP A 139 -14.96 -3.07 9.50
N LYS A 140 -15.78 -2.44 10.33
CA LYS A 140 -17.15 -2.03 9.99
C LYS A 140 -17.09 -0.52 9.83
N PRO A 141 -17.41 0.04 8.66
CA PRO A 141 -17.47 1.49 8.54
C PRO A 141 -18.46 2.02 9.57
N THR A 142 -18.04 3.01 10.36
CA THR A 142 -18.97 3.71 11.24
C THR A 142 -20.01 4.46 10.39
N ALA A 143 -21.19 4.75 10.95
CA ALA A 143 -22.22 5.51 10.24
C ALA A 143 -21.69 6.85 9.68
N ALA A 144 -20.78 7.51 10.41
CA ALA A 144 -20.11 8.74 9.97
C ALA A 144 -19.17 8.54 8.76
N GLN A 145 -18.49 7.39 8.66
CA GLN A 145 -17.59 7.08 7.56
C GLN A 145 -18.32 6.60 6.29
N ASN A 146 -19.52 6.03 6.44
CA ASN A 146 -20.44 5.79 5.32
C ASN A 146 -21.10 7.10 4.83
N ALA A 147 -21.34 8.08 5.72
CA ALA A 147 -21.92 9.37 5.35
C ALA A 147 -20.98 10.24 4.50
N ASN A 148 -19.66 10.03 4.57
CA ASN A 148 -18.67 10.72 3.73
C ASN A 148 -18.70 10.35 2.23
N GLN A 149 -19.64 9.51 1.80
CA GLN A 149 -19.99 9.38 0.37
C GLN A 149 -20.97 10.47 -0.09
N GLN A 150 -21.50 11.29 0.82
CA GLN A 150 -22.58 12.23 0.52
C GLN A 150 -22.72 13.37 1.55
N LEU A 151 -21.62 13.93 2.05
CA LEU A 151 -21.68 15.22 2.76
C LEU A 151 -21.30 16.32 1.78
N ASP A 152 -22.30 17.11 1.42
CA ASP A 152 -22.13 18.36 0.69
C ASP A 152 -21.24 19.28 1.55
N VAL A 153 -20.15 19.81 0.98
CA VAL A 153 -19.15 20.65 1.67
C VAL A 153 -19.75 21.74 2.59
N PRO A 154 -20.91 22.36 2.27
CA PRO A 154 -21.55 23.33 3.16
C PRO A 154 -21.93 22.80 4.56
N GLU A 155 -22.35 21.54 4.68
CA GLU A 155 -22.89 20.97 5.93
C GLU A 155 -21.77 20.66 6.95
N LEU A 156 -20.57 20.36 6.48
CA LEU A 156 -19.36 20.20 7.31
C LEU A 156 -18.88 21.54 7.90
N VAL A 157 -19.05 22.64 7.17
CA VAL A 157 -18.67 23.98 7.62
C VAL A 157 -19.61 24.44 8.74
N GLU A 158 -20.93 24.28 8.57
CA GLU A 158 -21.91 24.63 9.61
C GLU A 158 -21.70 23.84 10.91
N GLY A 159 -21.37 22.55 10.83
CA GLY A 159 -21.08 21.72 12.01
C GLY A 159 -19.82 22.14 12.77
N LEU A 160 -18.78 22.61 12.06
CA LEU A 160 -17.52 23.06 12.66
C LEU A 160 -17.66 24.47 13.27
N GLU A 161 -18.38 25.38 12.60
CA GLU A 161 -18.69 26.70 13.14
C GLU A 161 -19.58 26.63 14.40
N ALA A 162 -20.54 25.70 14.43
CA ALA A 162 -21.35 25.43 15.63
C ALA A 162 -20.53 24.94 16.84
N SER A 163 -19.34 24.38 16.61
CA SER A 163 -18.40 23.96 17.66
C SER A 163 -17.41 25.06 18.09
N GLY A 164 -17.53 26.27 17.54
CA GLY A 164 -16.66 27.41 17.84
C GLY A 164 -15.30 27.39 17.13
N LEU A 165 -15.08 26.44 16.21
CA LEU A 165 -13.92 26.40 15.34
C LEU A 165 -14.21 27.21 14.07
N LYS A 166 -13.44 28.28 13.85
CA LYS A 166 -13.44 28.99 12.57
C LYS A 166 -12.75 28.14 11.52
N VAL A 167 -13.47 27.81 10.45
CA VAL A 167 -12.93 27.11 9.29
C VAL A 167 -12.83 28.13 8.17
N GLU A 168 -11.61 28.54 7.81
CA GLU A 168 -11.40 29.26 6.56
C GLU A 168 -11.37 28.22 5.42
N VAL A 169 -12.36 28.29 4.53
CA VAL A 169 -12.36 27.49 3.30
C VAL A 169 -11.22 27.99 2.42
N ILE A 170 -10.15 27.19 2.34
CA ILE A 170 -8.99 27.49 1.49
C ILE A 170 -9.30 26.93 0.10
N ASP A 171 -9.41 27.83 -0.88
CA ASP A 171 -9.66 27.56 -2.30
C ASP A 171 -8.81 26.40 -2.86
N GLU A 172 -9.42 25.62 -3.75
CA GLU A 172 -8.98 24.39 -4.42
C GLU A 172 -7.71 24.53 -5.29
N HIS A 173 -7.09 25.72 -5.29
CA HIS A 173 -5.86 26.04 -6.02
C HIS A 173 -4.63 26.34 -5.15
N THR A 174 -4.64 25.98 -3.87
CA THR A 174 -3.47 26.25 -3.00
C THR A 174 -2.34 25.24 -3.19
N ASP A 175 -1.21 25.73 -3.69
CA ASP A 175 0.06 25.01 -3.78
C ASP A 175 0.70 24.86 -2.38
N PHE A 176 0.55 23.66 -1.80
CA PHE A 176 1.07 23.31 -0.47
C PHE A 176 2.59 23.37 -0.34
N SER A 177 3.34 23.56 -1.44
CA SER A 177 4.80 23.76 -1.38
C SER A 177 5.20 25.11 -0.75
N LYS A 178 4.26 26.06 -0.59
CA LYS A 178 4.51 27.38 0.01
C LYS A 178 4.24 27.49 1.52
N LEU A 179 3.68 26.46 2.15
CA LEU A 179 3.31 26.47 3.58
C LEU A 179 4.42 25.99 4.53
N LEU A 180 5.53 25.47 4.00
CA LEU A 180 6.69 25.08 4.79
C LEU A 180 7.76 26.17 4.78
N GLY A 181 7.57 27.19 5.61
CA GLY A 181 8.72 27.99 6.03
C GLY A 181 8.43 29.42 6.46
N GLN A 182 7.75 29.63 7.59
CA GLN A 182 8.04 30.75 8.51
C GLN A 182 7.72 30.30 9.94
N ARG A 183 8.76 29.90 10.69
CA ARG A 183 8.73 29.98 12.15
C ARG A 183 9.24 31.38 12.50
N GLU A 184 8.37 32.26 12.96
CA GLU A 184 8.83 33.42 13.72
C GLU A 184 9.36 32.90 15.06
N VAL A 185 10.58 33.33 15.37
CA VAL A 185 11.26 33.13 16.64
C VAL A 185 11.02 34.41 17.41
N ASP A 186 10.43 34.30 18.59
CA ASP A 186 10.36 35.40 19.57
C ASP A 186 11.76 35.90 19.97
#